data_AF-A0A5B8R5M4-F1
#
_entry.id   AF-A0A5B8R5M4-F1
#
_cell.length_a   1.000
_cell.length_b   1.000
_cell.length_c   1.000
_cell.angle_alpha   90.00
_cell.angle_beta   90.00
_cell.angle_gamma   90.00
#
_symmetry.space_group_name_H-M   'P 1'
#
loop_
_entity.id
_entity.type
_entity.pdbx_description
1 polymer ?
#
loop_
_entity_poly.entity_id
_entity_poly.type
_entity_poly.pdbx_seq_one_letter_code
_entity_poly.pdbx_strand_id
1 'polypeptide(L)'
;MTKQLIVAVVCYCVALGIAAYSIFEFYLEQLAVPELTRSLAVVVFFIGMGLEPNMFFTPLNQVMTQAEDKSPKAKLQTVVFNLGVFLLICSFLMEWLYD
;
A
#
# COMPACT_ATOMS: atom_id res chain seq x y z
N MET A 1 5.28 -19.23 -9.38
CA MET A 1 6.05 -19.10 -8.12
C MET A 1 7.20 -18.11 -8.20
N THR A 2 8.29 -18.35 -8.94
CA THR A 2 9.49 -17.48 -8.87
C THR A 2 9.21 -16.01 -9.21
N LYS A 3 8.42 -15.74 -10.26
CA LYS A 3 8.04 -14.37 -10.66
C LYS A 3 7.19 -13.64 -9.61
N GLN A 4 6.25 -14.34 -8.98
CA GLN A 4 5.40 -13.80 -7.91
C GLN A 4 6.24 -13.46 -6.67
N LEU A 5 7.19 -14.32 -6.33
CA LEU A 5 8.08 -14.12 -5.19
C LEU A 5 9.01 -12.91 -5.43
N ILE A 6 9.53 -12.74 -6.65
CA ILE A 6 10.31 -11.56 -7.03
C ILE A 6 9.46 -10.29 -6.88
N VAL A 7 8.23 -10.27 -7.41
CA VAL A 7 7.34 -9.10 -7.30
C VAL A 7 7.00 -8.78 -5.85
N ALA A 8 6.70 -9.80 -5.04
CA ALA A 8 6.46 -9.59 -3.61
C ALA A 8 7.68 -8.95 -2.94
N VAL A 9 8.88 -9.49 -3.15
CA VAL A 9 10.13 -8.95 -2.60
C VAL A 9 10.34 -7.50 -3.05
N VAL A 10 10.14 -7.18 -4.32
CA VAL A 10 10.25 -5.81 -4.83
C VAL A 10 9.25 -4.88 -4.13
N CYS A 11 7.99 -5.29 -3.98
CA CYS A 11 6.99 -4.51 -3.28
C CYS A 11 7.38 -4.23 -1.82
N TYR A 12 7.90 -5.21 -1.09
CA TYR A 12 8.36 -5.00 0.29
C TYR A 12 9.62 -4.15 0.37
N CYS A 13 10.57 -4.30 -0.55
CA CYS A 13 11.77 -3.47 -0.60
C CYS A 13 11.43 -2.00 -0.85
N VAL A 14 10.51 -1.72 -1.78
CA VAL A 14 10.02 -0.37 -2.05
C VAL A 14 9.28 0.18 -0.82
N ALA A 15 8.41 -0.62 -0.20
CA ALA A 15 7.70 -0.21 1.02
C ALA A 15 8.65 0.16 2.16
N LEU A 16 9.70 -0.64 2.39
CA LEU A 16 10.73 -0.37 3.39
C LEU A 16 11.52 0.90 3.06
N GLY A 17 11.89 1.10 1.79
CA GLY A 17 12.60 2.29 1.34
C GLY A 17 11.80 3.57 1.58
N ILE A 18 10.51 3.57 1.21
CA ILE A 18 9.61 4.70 1.45
C ILE A 18 9.43 4.92 2.95
N ALA A 19 9.17 3.87 3.73
CA ALA A 19 8.99 4.01 5.19
C ALA A 19 10.25 4.60 5.87
N ALA A 20 11.44 4.12 5.52
CA ALA A 20 12.69 4.62 6.07
C ALA A 20 12.93 6.09 5.70
N TYR A 21 12.66 6.45 4.44
CA TYR A 21 12.79 7.83 3.97
C TYR A 21 11.81 8.78 4.66
N SER A 22 10.54 8.39 4.78
CA SER A 22 9.52 9.22 5.44
C SER A 22 9.77 9.41 6.93
N ILE A 23 10.29 8.38 7.61
CA ILE A 23 10.72 8.52 9.01
C ILE A 23 11.91 9.50 9.11
N PHE A 24 12.88 9.38 8.20
CA PHE A 24 14.03 10.29 8.16
C PHE A 24 13.59 11.75 7.98
N GLU A 25 12.79 12.05 6.94
CA GLU A 25 12.31 13.41 6.68
C GLU A 25 11.43 13.95 7.82
N PHE A 26 10.55 13.13 8.40
CA PHE A 26 9.68 13.59 9.50
C PHE A 26 10.46 13.99 10.75
N TYR A 27 11.48 13.21 11.13
CA TYR A 27 12.26 13.48 12.34
C TYR A 27 13.33 14.56 12.15
N LEU A 28 13.92 14.69 10.95
CA LEU A 28 15.06 15.58 10.72
C LEU A 28 14.69 16.86 9.96
N GLU A 29 13.73 16.79 9.03
CA GLU A 29 13.37 17.91 8.16
C GLU A 29 12.00 18.51 8.50
N GLN A 30 11.39 18.10 9.62
CA GLN A 30 10.09 18.58 10.10
C GLN A 30 8.97 18.45 9.04
N LEU A 31 8.97 17.33 8.32
CA LEU A 31 7.97 17.04 7.30
C LEU A 31 6.54 17.19 7.85
N ALA A 32 5.65 17.78 7.06
CA ALA A 32 4.29 18.05 7.51
C ALA A 32 3.53 16.73 7.74
N VAL A 33 2.68 16.70 8.78
CA VAL A 33 1.87 15.51 9.14
C VAL A 33 1.04 14.94 7.96
N PRO A 34 0.46 15.77 7.05
CA PRO A 34 -0.23 15.25 5.87
C PRO A 34 0.67 14.47 4.90
N GLU A 35 1.93 14.87 4.75
CA GLU A 35 2.92 14.24 3.85
C GLU A 35 3.42 12.91 4.42
N LEU A 36 3.63 12.84 5.74
CA LEU A 36 3.91 11.59 6.44
C LEU A 36 2.75 10.60 6.26
N THR A 37 1.51 11.07 6.40
CA THR A 37 0.30 10.24 6.24
C THR A 37 0.16 9.73 4.80
N ARG A 38 0.44 10.57 3.80
CA ARG A 38 0.47 10.18 2.37
C ARG A 38 1.51 9.09 2.13
N SER A 39 2.69 9.24 2.71
CA SER A 39 3.77 8.27 2.56
C SER A 39 3.44 6.93 3.21
N LEU A 40 2.84 6.95 4.41
CA LEU A 40 2.32 5.73 5.07
C LEU A 40 1.25 5.03 4.23
N ALA A 41 0.36 5.79 3.58
CA ALA A 41 -0.63 5.21 2.67
C ALA A 41 0.07 4.43 1.53
N VAL A 42 1.09 5.02 0.92
CA VAL A 42 1.88 4.38 -0.16
C VAL A 42 2.59 3.12 0.34
N VAL A 43 3.19 3.15 1.52
CA VAL A 43 3.83 1.97 2.15
C VAL A 43 2.80 0.83 2.32
N VAL A 44 1.63 1.14 2.85
CA VAL A 44 0.55 0.18 3.07
C VAL A 44 0.04 -0.39 1.74
N PHE A 45 -0.05 0.40 0.68
CA PHE A 45 -0.39 -0.09 -0.66
C PHE A 45 0.61 -1.10 -1.19
N PHE A 46 1.91 -0.78 -1.10
CA PHE A 46 2.95 -1.70 -1.58
C PHE A 46 2.98 -3.00 -0.78
N ILE A 47 2.76 -2.95 0.54
CA ILE A 47 2.59 -4.16 1.38
C ILE A 47 1.37 -4.97 0.91
N GLY A 48 0.23 -4.32 0.69
CA GLY A 48 -0.98 -4.97 0.17
C GLY A 48 -0.76 -5.65 -1.18
N MET A 49 -0.04 -4.99 -2.10
CA MET A 49 0.32 -5.56 -3.40
C MET A 49 1.30 -6.75 -3.29
N GLY A 50 2.21 -6.72 -2.31
CA GLY A 50 3.16 -7.80 -2.05
C GLY A 50 2.56 -9.05 -1.40
N LEU A 51 1.39 -8.95 -0.75
CA LEU A 51 0.69 -10.07 -0.12
C LEU A 51 0.04 -11.02 -1.14
N GLU A 52 -0.45 -10.48 -2.26
CA GLU A 52 -1.08 -11.26 -3.34
C GLU A 52 -0.57 -10.74 -4.71
N PRO A 53 0.70 -11.00 -5.05
CA PRO A 53 1.32 -10.53 -6.30
C PRO A 53 0.66 -11.15 -7.55
N ASN A 54 -0.21 -12.14 -7.39
CA ASN A 54 -1.03 -12.71 -8.45
C ASN A 54 -1.86 -11.65 -9.18
N MET A 55 -2.27 -10.57 -8.52
CA MET A 55 -3.00 -9.48 -9.19
C MET A 55 -2.23 -8.84 -10.35
N PHE A 56 -0.89 -8.82 -10.33
CA PHE A 56 -0.09 -8.29 -11.44
C PHE A 56 -0.12 -9.19 -12.68
N PHE A 57 -0.46 -10.47 -12.49
CA PHE A 57 -0.43 -11.48 -13.53
C PHE A 57 -1.82 -12.01 -13.89
N THR A 58 -2.83 -11.74 -13.06
CA THR A 58 -4.22 -12.07 -13.30
C THR A 58 -4.89 -10.92 -14.07
N PRO A 59 -5.41 -11.15 -15.28
CA PRO A 59 -6.12 -10.12 -16.04
C PRO A 59 -7.34 -9.61 -15.24
N LEU A 60 -7.59 -8.30 -15.29
CA LEU A 60 -8.64 -7.60 -14.53
C LEU A 60 -10.01 -8.31 -14.59
N ASN A 61 -10.36 -8.88 -15.74
CA ASN A 61 -11.62 -9.57 -15.95
C ASN A 61 -11.77 -10.87 -15.11
N GLN A 62 -10.65 -11.55 -14.81
CA GLN A 62 -10.62 -12.75 -13.97
C GLN A 62 -10.54 -12.42 -12.48
N VAL A 63 -9.96 -11.27 -12.11
CA VAL A 63 -9.95 -10.79 -10.72
C VAL A 63 -11.38 -10.51 -10.23
N MET A 64 -12.25 -9.98 -11.11
CA MET A 64 -13.66 -9.72 -10.79
C MET A 64 -14.49 -11.00 -10.64
N THR A 65 -14.17 -12.07 -11.38
CA THR A 65 -14.89 -13.36 -11.29
C THR A 65 -14.42 -14.23 -10.12
N GLN A 66 -13.18 -14.09 -9.65
CA GLN A 66 -12.65 -14.83 -8.49
C GLN A 66 -13.03 -14.23 -7.13
N ALA A 67 -13.82 -13.16 -7.11
CA ALA A 67 -14.24 -12.50 -5.88
C ALA A 67 -15.17 -13.34 -5.00
N GLU A 68 -15.76 -14.41 -5.53
CA GLU A 68 -16.69 -15.29 -4.80
C GLU A 68 -16.01 -16.29 -3.86
N ASP A 69 -14.71 -16.57 -4.00
CA ASP A 69 -14.02 -17.60 -3.21
C ASP A 69 -12.73 -17.07 -2.57
N LYS A 70 -12.87 -16.06 -1.69
CA LYS A 70 -11.70 -15.34 -1.13
C LYS A 70 -11.03 -16.14 0.00
N SER A 71 -9.87 -16.71 -0.34
CA SER A 71 -8.88 -17.21 0.63
C SER A 71 -8.57 -16.15 1.73
N PRO A 72 -8.11 -16.56 2.93
CA PRO A 72 -7.74 -15.61 4.00
C PRO A 72 -6.74 -14.54 3.56
N LYS A 73 -5.85 -14.85 2.60
CA LYS A 73 -4.87 -13.91 2.05
C LYS A 73 -5.52 -12.79 1.24
N ALA A 74 -6.46 -13.14 0.35
CA ALA A 74 -7.20 -12.16 -0.44
C ALA A 74 -8.07 -11.23 0.44
N LYS A 75 -8.60 -11.74 1.57
CA LYS A 75 -9.29 -10.90 2.57
C LYS A 75 -8.35 -9.92 3.25
N LEU A 76 -7.21 -10.40 3.75
CA LEU A 76 -6.19 -9.55 4.38
C LEU A 76 -5.70 -8.47 3.42
N GLN A 77 -5.43 -8.86 2.18
CA GLN A 77 -5.01 -7.96 1.12
C GLN A 77 -6.05 -6.87 0.83
N THR A 78 -7.34 -7.22 0.74
CA THR A 78 -8.43 -6.25 0.55
C THR A 78 -8.48 -5.26 1.72
N VAL A 79 -8.32 -5.72 2.96
CA VAL A 79 -8.29 -4.86 4.15
C VAL A 79 -7.10 -3.91 4.13
N VAL A 80 -5.90 -4.44 3.83
CA VAL A 80 -4.66 -3.64 3.75
C VAL A 80 -4.75 -2.61 2.63
N PHE A 81 -5.28 -2.99 1.46
CA PHE A 81 -5.49 -2.07 0.35
C PHE A 81 -6.49 -0.97 0.70
N ASN A 82 -7.64 -1.32 1.30
CA ASN A 82 -8.64 -0.36 1.73
C ASN A 82 -8.11 0.58 2.83
N LEU A 83 -7.22 0.10 3.70
CA LEU A 83 -6.53 0.93 4.69
C LEU A 83 -5.63 1.97 4.01
N GLY A 84 -4.91 1.59 2.96
CA GLY A 84 -4.14 2.52 2.14
C GLY A 84 -5.01 3.61 1.51
N VAL A 85 -6.16 3.24 0.94
CA VAL A 85 -7.15 4.20 0.38
C VAL A 85 -7.66 5.14 1.46
N PHE A 86 -8.00 4.61 2.63
CA PHE A 86 -8.47 5.42 3.76
C PHE A 86 -7.42 6.43 4.23
N LEU A 87 -6.16 6.01 4.37
CA LEU A 87 -5.06 6.90 4.75
C LEU A 87 -4.81 8.01 3.71
N LEU A 88 -4.96 7.71 2.42
CA LEU A 88 -4.91 8.73 1.35
C LEU A 88 -6.02 9.78 1.55
N ILE A 89 -7.25 9.35 1.79
CA ILE A 89 -8.39 10.25 2.04
C ILE A 89 -8.12 11.11 3.29
N CYS A 90 -7.63 10.50 4.38
CA CYS A 90 -7.26 11.23 5.58
C CYS A 90 -6.15 12.25 5.33
N SER A 91 -5.14 11.92 4.52
CA SER A 91 -4.08 12.85 4.14
C SER A 91 -4.64 14.08 3.42
N PHE A 92 -5.52 13.89 2.42
CA PHE A 92 -6.17 15.01 1.73
C PHE A 92 -7.07 15.85 2.65
N LEU A 93 -7.79 15.22 3.58
CA LEU A 93 -8.60 15.93 4.57
C LEU A 93 -7.75 16.74 5.55
N MET A 94 -6.60 16.21 5.97
CA MET A 94 -5.66 16.92 6.83
C MET A 94 -5.04 18.10 6.06
N GLU A 95 -4.57 17.89 4.83
CA GLU A 95 -4.05 18.97 3.97
C GLU A 95 -5.08 20.10 3.82
N TRP A 96 -6.35 19.78 3.56
CA TRP A 96 -7.43 20.77 3.48
C TRP A 96 -7.75 21.47 4.82
N LEU A 97 -7.49 20.84 5.97
CA LEU A 97 -7.74 21.43 7.29
C LEU A 97 -6.58 22.33 7.76
N TYR A 98 -5.37 22.08 7.28
CA TYR A 98 -4.16 22.82 7.64
C TYR A 98 -3.80 23.96 6.66
N ASP A 99 -4.45 24.02 5.49
CA ASP A 99 -4.51 25.18 4.58
C ASP A 99 -5.52 26.25 5.06
#